data_AF-A0A842S7S8-F1
#
_entry.id   AF-A0A842S7S8-F1
#
_cell.length_a   1.000
_cell.length_b   1.000
_cell.length_c   1.000
_cell.angle_alpha   90.00
_cell.angle_beta   90.00
_cell.angle_gamma   90.00
#
_symmetry.space_group_name_H-M   'P 1'
#
loop_
_entity.id
_entity.type
_entity.pdbx_description
1 polymer ?
#
loop_
_entity_poly.entity_id
_entity_poly.type
_entity_poly.pdbx_seq_one_letter_code
_entity_poly.pdbx_strand_id
1 'polypeptide(L)'
;MKKGVFLILLILLVANSCKTPDQQAGGNANERIIQNFEDCAAAGNPVLESYPKQCIADSGELFIEENTDKKTVCLSFGGIWIATAEECEKITKQNCDKMNGNYNSCASACRNDPDTQICTKQCIQVCSFSGQEKHFCSPSQKQASVCTMEYLPVCGDNKKTYPNGCSACASNEIDYFIPGNCFEGSIGGQTDEKGCLSAAGYSWDKKIGACTREWELDETQKRAAEIAVEPLSYKTTVTKVQTLRCPGCFIVELQRNDNRMSSRIDIIGWKIKKKEMSAEECISLGGRTVNIVKDRSCEHGEESVGEVIGFISPTVCCVPCFGLNGNCKS
;
A
#
# COMPACT_ATOMS: atom_id res chain seq x y z
N MET A 1 16.09 66.02 -65.76
CA MET A 1 15.08 66.80 -66.51
C MET A 1 13.68 66.31 -66.14
N LYS A 2 12.88 67.21 -65.54
CA LYS A 2 11.42 67.37 -65.61
C LYS A 2 10.46 66.17 -65.35
N LYS A 3 9.68 66.35 -64.26
CA LYS A 3 8.21 66.11 -64.09
C LYS A 3 7.79 64.63 -64.01
N GLY A 4 7.19 64.09 -62.95
CA GLY A 4 6.26 64.65 -61.96
C GLY A 4 4.82 64.51 -62.47
N VAL A 5 4.09 63.47 -62.04
CA VAL A 5 2.65 63.44 -61.68
C VAL A 5 2.39 62.09 -60.98
N PHE A 6 2.10 62.10 -59.68
CA PHE A 6 1.54 60.97 -58.94
C PHE A 6 0.49 61.55 -58.00
N LEU A 7 -0.77 61.59 -58.44
CA LEU A 7 -1.92 61.80 -57.57
C LEU A 7 -3.21 61.46 -58.32
N ILE A 8 -3.99 60.54 -57.75
CA ILE A 8 -5.41 60.67 -57.39
C ILE A 8 -6.08 59.29 -57.43
N LEU A 9 -6.40 58.87 -56.21
CA LEU A 9 -7.26 57.79 -55.76
C LEU A 9 -8.75 58.11 -56.10
N LEU A 10 -9.60 57.07 -56.18
CA LEU A 10 -11.07 57.06 -55.91
C LEU A 10 -11.96 57.77 -56.98
N ILE A 11 -13.00 57.20 -57.61
CA ILE A 11 -14.02 56.16 -57.30
C ILE A 11 -14.64 55.72 -58.65
N LEU A 12 -15.02 54.44 -58.83
CA LEU A 12 -16.32 54.04 -59.41
C LEU A 12 -16.58 52.54 -59.19
N LEU A 13 -17.69 52.29 -58.50
CA LEU A 13 -18.31 51.00 -58.16
C LEU A 13 -18.61 50.15 -59.39
N VAL A 14 -18.18 48.89 -59.39
CA VAL A 14 -19.02 47.77 -59.86
C VAL A 14 -18.67 46.52 -59.04
N ALA A 15 -19.53 46.18 -58.07
CA ALA A 15 -19.50 44.89 -57.42
C ALA A 15 -20.04 43.85 -58.41
N ASN A 16 -19.15 43.09 -59.06
CA ASN A 16 -19.52 41.90 -59.81
C ASN A 16 -19.25 40.66 -58.96
N SER A 17 -20.33 40.09 -58.47
CA SER A 17 -20.37 38.76 -57.87
C SER A 17 -20.14 37.73 -58.97
N CYS A 18 -18.98 37.07 -58.98
CA CYS A 18 -18.79 35.85 -59.75
C CYS A 18 -19.36 34.68 -58.93
N LYS A 19 -20.61 34.31 -59.23
CA LYS A 19 -21.19 33.02 -58.84
C LYS A 19 -20.57 31.93 -59.71
N THR A 20 -19.87 30.98 -59.10
CA THR A 20 -19.56 29.68 -59.73
C THR A 20 -20.76 28.74 -59.61
N PRO A 21 -20.90 27.77 -60.55
CA PRO A 21 -22.13 27.02 -60.73
C PRO A 21 -22.28 25.88 -59.73
N ASP A 22 -23.54 25.67 -59.39
CA ASP A 22 -24.16 24.59 -58.66
C ASP A 22 -23.72 23.21 -59.21
N GLN A 23 -23.08 22.39 -58.38
CA GLN A 23 -23.16 20.95 -58.52
C GLN A 23 -24.06 20.42 -57.40
N GLN A 24 -25.17 19.88 -57.88
CA GLN A 24 -26.28 19.33 -57.13
C GLN A 24 -25.83 18.27 -56.11
N ALA A 25 -26.43 18.38 -54.94
CA ALA A 25 -26.46 17.38 -53.90
C ALA A 25 -26.91 16.00 -54.42
N GLY A 26 -26.12 14.99 -54.10
CA GLY A 26 -26.46 13.56 -54.10
C GLY A 26 -25.64 12.91 -53.00
N GLY A 27 -26.28 12.61 -51.87
CA GLY A 27 -25.60 12.35 -50.60
C GLY A 27 -24.85 11.03 -50.52
N ASN A 28 -23.94 10.94 -49.55
CA ASN A 28 -24.02 9.86 -48.59
C ASN A 28 -23.49 10.28 -47.22
N ALA A 29 -24.08 9.69 -46.19
CA ALA A 29 -24.02 10.07 -44.80
C ALA A 29 -22.61 10.02 -44.18
N ASN A 30 -22.35 10.99 -43.30
CA ASN A 30 -21.59 10.80 -42.06
C ASN A 30 -20.19 10.19 -42.22
N GLU A 31 -19.26 10.93 -42.83
CA GLU A 31 -17.84 10.64 -42.66
C GLU A 31 -17.45 11.04 -41.22
N ARG A 32 -17.62 10.11 -40.27
CA ARG A 32 -17.12 10.28 -38.91
C ARG A 32 -15.60 10.26 -38.99
N ILE A 33 -15.00 11.44 -38.87
CA ILE A 33 -13.56 11.58 -38.79
C ILE A 33 -13.11 10.88 -37.50
N ILE A 34 -12.43 9.75 -37.63
CA ILE A 34 -11.85 9.00 -36.51
C ILE A 34 -10.55 9.70 -36.11
N GLN A 35 -10.49 10.30 -34.92
CA GLN A 35 -9.31 11.05 -34.46
C GLN A 35 -8.58 10.36 -33.30
N ASN A 36 -9.24 9.47 -32.59
CA ASN A 36 -8.69 8.79 -31.42
C ASN A 36 -9.30 7.38 -31.26
N PHE A 37 -8.82 6.63 -30.26
CA PHE A 37 -9.30 5.28 -29.97
C PHE A 37 -10.80 5.22 -29.66
N GLU A 38 -11.33 6.21 -28.92
CA GLU A 38 -12.74 6.26 -28.54
C GLU A 38 -13.63 6.43 -29.78
N ASP A 39 -13.27 7.31 -30.70
CA ASP A 39 -13.95 7.49 -31.98
C ASP A 39 -13.84 6.24 -32.86
N CYS A 40 -12.68 5.57 -32.86
CA CYS A 40 -12.45 4.36 -33.64
C CYS A 40 -13.35 3.22 -33.15
N ALA A 41 -13.40 3.00 -31.83
CA ALA A 41 -14.24 1.98 -31.21
C ALA A 41 -15.74 2.32 -31.35
N ALA A 42 -16.11 3.59 -31.19
CA ALA A 42 -17.50 4.05 -31.34
C ALA A 42 -18.01 4.01 -32.80
N ALA A 43 -17.10 3.98 -33.77
CA ALA A 43 -17.41 3.73 -35.17
C ALA A 43 -17.59 2.24 -35.50
N GLY A 44 -17.39 1.33 -34.54
CA GLY A 44 -17.61 -0.12 -34.70
C GLY A 44 -16.41 -0.88 -35.28
N ASN A 45 -15.24 -0.25 -35.34
CA ASN A 45 -14.03 -0.87 -35.85
C ASN A 45 -13.46 -1.94 -34.89
N PRO A 46 -12.68 -2.92 -35.39
CA PRO A 46 -12.10 -3.98 -34.56
C PRO A 46 -11.13 -3.45 -33.49
N VAL A 47 -11.38 -3.81 -32.24
CA VAL A 47 -10.47 -3.56 -31.10
C VAL A 47 -9.69 -4.84 -30.77
N LEU A 48 -8.37 -4.77 -30.78
CA LEU A 48 -7.47 -5.87 -30.43
C LEU A 48 -7.39 -6.06 -28.92
N GLU A 49 -7.29 -7.32 -28.49
CA GLU A 49 -7.05 -7.72 -27.10
C GLU A 49 -5.57 -7.56 -26.69
N SER A 50 -4.97 -6.42 -27.00
CA SER A 50 -3.64 -6.03 -26.54
C SER A 50 -3.73 -5.08 -25.35
N TYR A 51 -2.65 -4.97 -24.57
CA TYR A 51 -2.49 -3.91 -23.57
C TYR A 51 -1.29 -3.02 -23.95
N PRO A 52 -1.48 -1.70 -24.19
CA PRO A 52 -2.75 -0.97 -24.24
C PRO A 52 -3.65 -1.42 -25.40
N LYS A 53 -4.97 -1.18 -25.28
CA LYS A 53 -5.93 -1.57 -26.32
C LYS A 53 -5.65 -0.82 -27.62
N GLN A 54 -5.93 -1.46 -28.74
CA GLN A 54 -5.70 -0.88 -30.07
C GLN A 54 -6.94 -1.08 -30.91
N CYS A 55 -7.31 -0.09 -31.70
CA CYS A 55 -8.43 -0.11 -32.63
C CYS A 55 -7.91 0.14 -34.04
N ILE A 56 -8.30 -0.70 -35.01
CA ILE A 56 -7.88 -0.57 -36.41
C ILE A 56 -9.05 -0.02 -37.20
N ALA A 57 -8.96 1.22 -37.69
CA ALA A 57 -9.99 1.79 -38.54
C ALA A 57 -10.08 1.08 -39.90
N ASP A 58 -11.22 1.18 -40.57
CA ASP A 58 -11.42 0.68 -41.95
C ASP A 58 -10.38 1.24 -42.95
N SER A 59 -9.80 2.42 -42.67
CA SER A 59 -8.69 3.02 -43.43
C SER A 59 -7.35 2.28 -43.27
N GLY A 60 -7.25 1.36 -42.32
CA GLY A 60 -6.01 0.68 -41.91
C GLY A 60 -5.19 1.46 -40.87
N GLU A 61 -5.66 2.61 -40.40
CA GLU A 61 -5.01 3.37 -39.34
C GLU A 61 -5.20 2.72 -37.97
N LEU A 62 -4.12 2.64 -37.20
CA LEU A 62 -4.10 2.07 -35.86
C LEU A 62 -4.23 3.20 -34.82
N PHE A 63 -5.29 3.15 -34.03
CA PHE A 63 -5.54 4.04 -32.90
C PHE A 63 -5.29 3.27 -31.61
N ILE A 64 -4.32 3.70 -30.82
CA ILE A 64 -4.02 3.09 -29.52
C ILE A 64 -4.84 3.83 -28.46
N GLU A 65 -5.46 3.10 -27.53
CA GLU A 65 -6.09 3.68 -26.34
C GLU A 65 -5.03 4.51 -25.62
N GLU A 66 -5.15 5.84 -25.74
CA GLU A 66 -4.45 6.77 -24.87
C GLU A 66 -5.07 6.60 -23.49
N ASN A 67 -4.66 5.54 -22.79
CA ASN A 67 -4.55 5.59 -21.36
C ASN A 67 -3.54 6.71 -21.14
N THR A 68 -4.00 7.94 -20.98
CA THR A 68 -3.15 9.11 -20.83
C THR A 68 -2.20 8.74 -19.71
N ASP A 69 -0.95 8.42 -20.06
CA ASP A 69 -0.06 7.63 -19.21
C ASP A 69 -0.19 8.18 -17.78
N LYS A 70 -0.59 7.35 -16.80
CA LYS A 70 -0.87 7.82 -15.44
C LYS A 70 0.31 8.65 -14.91
N LYS A 71 1.52 8.34 -15.37
CA LYS A 71 2.72 9.17 -15.25
C LYS A 71 2.55 10.56 -15.87
N THR A 72 2.23 10.67 -17.15
CA THR A 72 1.96 11.95 -17.84
C THR A 72 0.88 12.78 -17.15
N VAL A 73 -0.24 12.16 -16.73
CA VAL A 73 -1.30 12.87 -16.01
C VAL A 73 -0.85 13.31 -14.62
N CYS A 74 -0.16 12.42 -13.88
CA CYS A 74 0.46 12.75 -12.60
C CYS A 74 1.40 13.96 -12.71
N LEU A 75 2.29 13.95 -13.70
CA LEU A 75 3.23 15.03 -13.98
C LEU A 75 2.50 16.32 -14.39
N SER A 76 1.42 16.22 -15.16
CA SER A 76 0.59 17.38 -15.55
C SER A 76 -0.06 18.08 -14.35
N PHE A 77 -0.35 17.34 -13.29
CA PHE A 77 -0.86 17.88 -12.01
C PHE A 77 0.24 18.36 -11.06
N GLY A 78 1.50 18.33 -11.49
CA GLY A 78 2.66 18.72 -10.66
C GLY A 78 3.06 17.66 -9.63
N GLY A 79 2.56 16.43 -9.77
CA GLY A 79 2.91 15.30 -8.93
C GLY A 79 4.25 14.66 -9.31
N ILE A 80 4.70 13.71 -8.48
CA ILE A 80 5.91 12.92 -8.73
C ILE A 80 5.49 11.46 -8.96
N TRP A 81 5.79 10.94 -10.15
CA TRP A 81 5.46 9.56 -10.51
C TRP A 81 6.48 8.56 -9.98
N ILE A 82 6.01 7.53 -9.27
CA ILE A 82 6.81 6.39 -8.80
C ILE A 82 6.44 5.17 -9.64
N ALA A 83 7.28 4.88 -10.65
CA ALA A 83 7.01 3.80 -11.59
C ALA A 83 6.98 2.41 -10.95
N THR A 84 7.78 2.16 -9.92
CA THR A 84 7.87 0.86 -9.24
C THR A 84 6.66 0.54 -8.37
N ALA A 85 5.90 1.56 -7.95
CA ALA A 85 4.75 1.41 -7.07
C ALA A 85 3.41 1.74 -7.77
N GLU A 86 3.48 2.24 -9.01
CA GLU A 86 2.35 2.87 -9.70
C GLU A 86 1.61 3.87 -8.82
N GLU A 87 2.37 4.83 -8.29
CA GLU A 87 1.86 5.89 -7.42
C GLU A 87 2.23 7.28 -7.95
N CYS A 88 1.35 8.25 -7.70
CA CYS A 88 1.63 9.66 -7.90
C CYS A 88 1.72 10.37 -6.54
N GLU A 89 2.88 10.87 -6.16
CA GLU A 89 3.06 11.68 -4.95
C GLU A 89 2.75 13.16 -5.18
N LYS A 90 2.50 13.90 -4.10
CA LYS A 90 2.27 15.35 -4.08
C LYS A 90 1.07 15.79 -4.92
N ILE A 91 0.06 14.93 -4.98
CA ILE A 91 -1.18 15.17 -5.71
C ILE A 91 -2.32 15.45 -4.73
N THR A 92 -3.31 16.24 -5.16
CA THR A 92 -4.52 16.52 -4.38
C THR A 92 -5.51 15.37 -4.49
N LYS A 93 -6.42 15.24 -3.50
CA LYS A 93 -7.53 14.29 -3.58
C LYS A 93 -8.33 14.45 -4.87
N GLN A 94 -8.69 15.69 -5.21
CA GLN A 94 -9.46 15.99 -6.42
C GLN A 94 -8.77 15.52 -7.70
N ASN A 95 -7.46 15.68 -7.80
CA ASN A 95 -6.70 15.23 -8.98
C ASN A 95 -6.52 13.70 -8.98
N CYS A 96 -6.37 13.08 -7.81
CA CYS A 96 -6.36 11.63 -7.68
C CYS A 96 -7.71 11.00 -8.09
N ASP A 97 -8.83 11.59 -7.66
CA ASP A 97 -10.19 11.16 -8.02
C ASP A 97 -10.39 11.27 -9.55
N LYS A 98 -9.87 12.33 -10.19
CA LYS A 98 -9.88 12.48 -11.66
C LYS A 98 -9.08 11.41 -12.40
N MET A 99 -8.05 10.86 -11.77
CA MET A 99 -7.25 9.75 -12.29
C MET A 99 -7.81 8.38 -11.89
N ASN A 100 -8.96 8.35 -11.23
CA ASN A 100 -9.62 7.14 -10.75
C ASN A 100 -8.71 6.30 -9.82
N GLY A 101 -7.83 6.96 -9.05
CA GLY A 101 -6.90 6.32 -8.13
C GLY A 101 -7.37 6.34 -6.67
N ASN A 102 -6.68 5.60 -5.81
CA ASN A 102 -6.96 5.58 -4.38
C ASN A 102 -6.11 6.65 -3.68
N TYR A 103 -6.75 7.69 -3.16
CA TYR A 103 -6.07 8.78 -2.48
C TYR A 103 -5.73 8.42 -1.03
N ASN A 104 -4.45 8.58 -0.66
CA ASN A 104 -4.00 8.54 0.71
C ASN A 104 -3.37 9.89 1.10
N SER A 105 -3.99 10.57 2.06
CA SER A 105 -3.55 11.90 2.54
C SER A 105 -2.29 11.85 3.42
N CYS A 106 -1.92 10.66 3.92
CA CYS A 106 -0.77 10.46 4.80
C CYS A 106 -0.15 9.06 4.60
N ALA A 107 0.47 8.85 3.44
CA ALA A 107 1.28 7.67 3.22
C ALA A 107 2.68 7.84 3.82
N SER A 108 3.28 6.72 4.25
CA SER A 108 4.63 6.69 4.79
C SER A 108 5.67 7.07 3.72
N ALA A 109 6.68 7.84 4.11
CA ALA A 109 7.78 8.23 3.23
C ALA A 109 8.63 7.05 2.75
N CYS A 110 8.61 5.93 3.48
CA CYS A 110 9.47 4.78 3.24
C CYS A 110 8.69 3.54 2.77
N ARG A 111 7.41 3.72 2.40
CA ARG A 111 6.51 2.61 2.00
C ARG A 111 7.00 1.79 0.80
N ASN A 112 7.86 2.36 -0.02
CA ASN A 112 8.43 1.75 -1.22
C ASN A 112 9.89 1.28 -1.03
N ASP A 113 10.39 1.27 0.21
CA ASP A 113 11.73 0.82 0.58
C ASP A 113 11.64 -0.38 1.55
N PRO A 114 11.81 -1.63 1.06
CA PRO A 114 11.69 -2.82 1.90
C PRO A 114 12.87 -3.01 2.88
N ASP A 115 13.99 -2.32 2.67
CA ASP A 115 15.19 -2.43 3.50
C ASP A 115 15.25 -1.34 4.59
N THR A 116 14.23 -0.49 4.66
CA THR A 116 14.19 0.64 5.59
C THR A 116 13.94 0.19 7.03
N GLN A 117 14.89 0.48 7.93
CA GLN A 117 14.75 0.16 9.36
C GLN A 117 14.13 1.32 10.17
N ILE A 118 14.16 2.53 9.61
CA ILE A 118 13.70 3.75 10.28
C ILE A 118 12.98 4.62 9.25
N CYS A 119 11.73 4.98 9.54
CA CYS A 119 10.97 5.90 8.70
C CYS A 119 10.60 7.19 9.42
N THR A 120 10.67 8.32 8.70
CA THR A 120 10.22 9.62 9.22
C THR A 120 8.69 9.64 9.30
N LYS A 121 8.13 10.23 10.36
CA LYS A 121 6.67 10.38 10.56
C LYS A 121 6.03 11.46 9.66
N GLN A 122 6.59 11.68 8.48
CA GLN A 122 6.09 12.67 7.53
C GLN A 122 4.97 12.05 6.70
N CYS A 123 3.86 12.77 6.59
CA CYS A 123 2.77 12.40 5.69
C CYS A 123 3.12 12.80 4.26
N ILE A 124 3.19 11.83 3.35
CA ILE A 124 3.25 12.09 1.91
C ILE A 124 1.86 11.86 1.32
N GLN A 125 1.34 12.84 0.62
CA GLN A 125 0.09 12.70 -0.13
C GLN A 125 0.35 11.89 -1.39
N VAL A 126 -0.41 10.82 -1.59
CA VAL A 126 -0.21 9.90 -2.70
C VAL A 126 -1.53 9.49 -3.31
N CYS A 127 -1.51 9.26 -4.61
CA CYS A 127 -2.56 8.58 -5.35
C CYS A 127 -2.00 7.25 -5.83
N SER A 128 -2.44 6.15 -5.24
CA SER A 128 -2.03 4.82 -5.65
C SER A 128 -2.98 4.27 -6.70
N PHE A 129 -2.43 3.76 -7.79
CA PHE A 129 -3.19 3.08 -8.85
C PHE A 129 -3.19 1.57 -8.67
N SER A 130 -2.47 1.08 -7.66
CA SER A 130 -2.49 -0.29 -7.13
C SER A 130 -3.79 -0.59 -6.36
N GLY A 131 -4.92 -0.33 -7.00
CA GLY A 131 -6.09 -1.20 -6.92
C GLY A 131 -6.14 -1.89 -8.27
N GLN A 132 -5.94 -3.21 -8.28
CA GLN A 132 -6.00 -4.06 -9.47
C GLN A 132 -7.06 -3.53 -10.45
N GLU A 133 -6.64 -3.05 -11.63
CA GLU A 133 -7.59 -2.48 -12.59
C GLU A 133 -8.70 -3.49 -12.84
N LYS A 134 -9.93 -3.08 -12.54
CA LYS A 134 -11.10 -3.92 -12.78
C LYS A 134 -11.28 -4.06 -14.27
N HIS A 135 -11.07 -5.25 -14.79
CA HIS A 135 -11.39 -5.59 -16.17
C HIS A 135 -12.87 -5.97 -16.25
N PHE A 136 -13.66 -5.11 -16.88
CA PHE A 136 -15.08 -5.37 -17.12
C PHE A 136 -15.26 -6.29 -18.33
N CYS A 137 -16.05 -7.35 -18.16
CA CYS A 137 -16.31 -8.32 -19.21
C CYS A 137 -17.16 -7.72 -20.33
N SER A 138 -16.66 -7.74 -21.56
CA SER A 138 -17.43 -7.29 -22.72
C SER A 138 -18.52 -8.30 -23.12
N PRO A 139 -19.53 -7.89 -23.90
CA PRO A 139 -20.53 -8.82 -24.44
C PRO A 139 -19.94 -9.95 -25.29
N SER A 140 -18.83 -9.71 -25.99
CA SER A 140 -18.14 -10.74 -26.78
C SER A 140 -17.40 -11.74 -25.89
N GLN A 141 -16.74 -11.26 -24.83
CA GLN A 141 -16.04 -12.11 -23.87
C GLN A 141 -17.00 -13.03 -23.09
N LYS A 142 -18.21 -12.54 -22.79
CA LYS A 142 -19.29 -13.34 -22.20
C LYS A 142 -19.83 -14.46 -23.12
N GLN A 143 -19.62 -14.34 -24.43
CA GLN A 143 -20.05 -15.30 -25.45
C GLN A 143 -18.93 -16.26 -25.90
N ALA A 144 -17.71 -16.12 -25.36
CA ALA A 144 -16.60 -16.98 -25.73
C ALA A 144 -16.91 -18.44 -25.36
N SER A 145 -16.83 -19.34 -26.34
CA SER A 145 -17.07 -20.78 -26.17
C SER A 145 -15.80 -21.58 -25.91
N VAL A 146 -14.62 -21.00 -26.18
CA VAL A 146 -13.31 -21.62 -26.03
C VAL A 146 -12.34 -20.61 -25.45
N CYS A 147 -11.57 -21.02 -24.43
CA CYS A 147 -10.51 -20.24 -23.82
C CYS A 147 -9.18 -21.00 -23.88
N THR A 148 -8.06 -20.28 -23.84
CA THR A 148 -6.73 -20.87 -23.72
C THR A 148 -6.56 -21.55 -22.35
N MET A 149 -5.66 -22.54 -22.27
CA MET A 149 -5.31 -23.23 -21.03
C MET A 149 -4.21 -22.51 -20.24
N GLU A 150 -3.95 -21.25 -20.57
CA GLU A 150 -3.01 -20.42 -19.82
C GLU A 150 -3.53 -20.17 -18.41
N TYR A 151 -2.64 -20.32 -17.42
CA TYR A 151 -2.94 -20.04 -16.03
C TYR A 151 -2.42 -18.66 -15.64
N LEU A 152 -3.29 -17.66 -15.78
CA LEU A 152 -3.11 -16.27 -15.33
C LEU A 152 -4.33 -15.92 -14.48
N PRO A 153 -4.35 -16.31 -13.19
CA PRO A 153 -5.58 -16.32 -12.41
C PRO A 153 -6.16 -14.92 -12.24
N VAL A 154 -7.48 -14.85 -12.17
CA VAL A 154 -8.22 -13.60 -11.93
C VAL A 154 -9.30 -13.79 -10.87
N CYS A 155 -9.64 -12.72 -10.18
CA CYS A 155 -10.66 -12.71 -9.15
C CYS A 155 -11.93 -12.03 -9.66
N GLY A 156 -13.02 -12.77 -9.76
CA GLY A 156 -14.32 -12.20 -10.12
C GLY A 156 -14.91 -11.29 -9.03
N ASP A 157 -15.82 -10.41 -9.44
CA ASP A 157 -16.65 -9.62 -8.53
C ASP A 157 -17.48 -10.47 -7.54
N ASN A 158 -17.81 -11.70 -7.94
CA ASN A 158 -18.43 -12.75 -7.13
C ASN A 158 -17.49 -13.43 -6.11
N LYS A 159 -16.24 -12.97 -6.00
CA LYS A 159 -15.21 -13.50 -5.09
C LYS A 159 -14.74 -14.93 -5.41
N LYS A 160 -14.95 -15.40 -6.64
CA LYS A 160 -14.42 -16.68 -7.14
C LYS A 160 -13.18 -16.46 -8.01
N THR A 161 -12.16 -17.28 -7.80
CA THR A 161 -10.97 -17.32 -8.65
C THR A 161 -11.26 -18.09 -9.94
N TYR A 162 -10.86 -17.51 -11.07
CA TYR A 162 -10.91 -18.15 -12.38
C TYR A 162 -9.50 -18.37 -12.92
N PRO A 163 -9.24 -19.44 -13.71
CA PRO A 163 -7.89 -19.75 -14.22
C PRO A 163 -7.30 -18.67 -15.11
N ASN A 164 -8.15 -17.94 -15.83
CA ASN A 164 -7.79 -16.79 -16.66
C ASN A 164 -9.01 -15.89 -16.91
N GLY A 165 -8.75 -14.67 -17.42
CA GLY A 165 -9.78 -13.66 -17.72
C GLY A 165 -10.84 -14.12 -18.72
N CYS A 166 -10.46 -14.90 -19.73
CA CYS A 166 -11.41 -15.47 -20.69
C CYS A 166 -12.42 -16.39 -20.00
N SER A 167 -11.93 -17.35 -19.22
CA SER A 167 -12.78 -18.30 -18.48
C SER A 167 -13.67 -17.59 -17.46
N ALA A 168 -13.18 -16.49 -16.89
CA ALA A 168 -13.93 -15.64 -15.99
C ALA A 168 -15.14 -14.99 -16.69
N CYS A 169 -14.92 -14.30 -17.81
CA CYS A 169 -16.00 -13.65 -18.54
C CYS A 169 -16.96 -14.64 -19.22
N ALA A 170 -16.44 -15.72 -19.81
CA ALA A 170 -17.23 -16.77 -20.45
C ALA A 170 -18.18 -17.50 -19.48
N SER A 171 -17.90 -17.45 -18.17
CA SER A 171 -18.77 -18.05 -17.15
C SER A 171 -20.16 -17.43 -17.09
N ASN A 172 -20.31 -16.17 -17.52
CA ASN A 172 -21.52 -15.36 -17.32
C ASN A 172 -21.93 -15.17 -15.85
N GLU A 173 -21.05 -15.50 -14.89
CA GLU A 173 -21.30 -15.39 -13.44
C GLU A 173 -20.80 -14.06 -12.85
N ILE A 174 -20.06 -13.26 -13.62
CA ILE A 174 -19.37 -12.05 -13.17
C ILE A 174 -19.50 -10.90 -14.18
N ASP A 175 -19.41 -9.64 -13.70
CA ASP A 175 -19.37 -8.44 -14.57
C ASP A 175 -17.96 -7.88 -14.73
N TYR A 176 -17.09 -8.08 -13.74
CA TYR A 176 -15.69 -7.71 -13.82
C TYR A 176 -14.80 -8.68 -13.04
N PHE A 177 -13.52 -8.68 -13.38
CA PHE A 177 -12.49 -9.35 -12.60
C PHE A 177 -11.32 -8.40 -12.31
N ILE A 178 -10.48 -8.80 -11.37
CA ILE A 178 -9.21 -8.17 -11.05
C ILE A 178 -8.08 -9.21 -11.22
N PRO A 179 -6.90 -8.86 -11.77
CA PRO A 179 -5.80 -9.81 -11.92
C PRO A 179 -5.35 -10.41 -10.58
N GLY A 180 -5.05 -11.71 -10.57
CA GLY A 180 -4.68 -12.48 -9.37
C GLY A 180 -5.83 -13.31 -8.80
N ASN A 181 -5.51 -14.24 -7.91
CA ASN A 181 -6.53 -15.06 -7.23
C ASN A 181 -7.44 -14.18 -6.36
N CYS A 182 -8.72 -14.57 -6.20
CA CYS A 182 -9.54 -13.99 -5.15
C CYS A 182 -8.94 -14.32 -3.81
N PHE A 183 -8.71 -13.29 -3.00
CA PHE A 183 -8.18 -13.41 -1.64
C PHE A 183 -7.13 -14.53 -1.52
N GLU A 184 -5.87 -14.24 -1.84
CA GLU A 184 -4.80 -14.76 -1.00
C GLU A 184 -4.83 -14.04 0.36
N GLY A 185 -5.93 -14.23 1.09
CA GLY A 185 -5.88 -14.18 2.54
C GLY A 185 -5.18 -15.48 2.94
N SER A 186 -3.91 -15.37 3.30
CA SER A 186 -3.04 -16.47 3.72
C SER A 186 -3.82 -17.65 4.28
N ILE A 187 -3.60 -18.84 3.72
CA ILE A 187 -3.80 -20.07 4.50
C ILE A 187 -2.85 -19.94 5.71
N GLY A 188 -3.38 -19.43 6.83
CA GLY A 188 -2.61 -19.08 8.03
C GLY A 188 -2.48 -17.57 8.24
N GLY A 189 -3.29 -17.03 9.15
CA GLY A 189 -3.28 -15.59 9.45
C GLY A 189 -4.52 -15.09 10.19
N GLN A 190 -5.60 -15.87 10.17
CA GLN A 190 -6.80 -15.58 10.95
C GLN A 190 -6.44 -15.49 12.43
N THR A 191 -6.78 -14.36 13.03
CA THR A 191 -6.68 -14.15 14.46
C THR A 191 -8.04 -13.99 15.09
N ASP A 192 -8.19 -14.42 16.35
CA ASP A 192 -9.36 -14.09 17.15
C ASP A 192 -9.39 -12.61 17.57
N GLU A 193 -10.41 -12.19 18.33
CA GLU A 193 -10.56 -10.82 18.87
C GLU A 193 -9.39 -10.37 19.78
N LYS A 194 -8.58 -11.33 20.26
CA LYS A 194 -7.40 -11.08 21.09
C LYS A 194 -6.10 -11.11 20.28
N GLY A 195 -6.18 -11.34 18.97
CA GLY A 195 -5.03 -11.39 18.07
C GLY A 195 -4.33 -12.75 18.06
N CYS A 196 -4.95 -13.81 18.60
CA CYS A 196 -4.36 -15.14 18.63
C CYS A 196 -4.56 -15.84 17.29
N LEU A 197 -3.47 -16.37 16.71
CA LEU A 197 -3.51 -17.13 15.46
C LEU A 197 -4.25 -18.47 15.61
N SER A 198 -5.57 -18.45 15.49
CA SER A 198 -6.45 -19.62 15.67
C SER A 198 -6.08 -20.76 14.73
N ALA A 199 -5.72 -20.44 13.48
CA ALA A 199 -5.31 -21.42 12.47
C ALA A 199 -4.00 -22.15 12.83
N ALA A 200 -3.13 -21.54 13.65
CA ALA A 200 -1.92 -22.17 14.16
C ALA A 200 -2.15 -22.86 15.53
N GLY A 201 -3.40 -22.90 16.00
CA GLY A 201 -3.79 -23.51 17.27
C GLY A 201 -3.69 -22.60 18.49
N TYR A 202 -3.31 -21.33 18.33
CA TYR A 202 -3.24 -20.41 19.46
C TYR A 202 -4.63 -19.98 19.91
N SER A 203 -4.82 -19.91 21.23
CA SER A 203 -6.04 -19.40 21.85
C SER A 203 -5.69 -18.51 23.04
N TRP A 204 -6.57 -17.56 23.35
CA TRP A 204 -6.33 -16.63 24.47
C TRP A 204 -6.47 -17.32 25.83
N ASP A 205 -5.39 -17.37 26.59
CA ASP A 205 -5.40 -17.83 27.99
C ASP A 205 -5.58 -16.63 28.92
N LYS A 206 -6.70 -16.59 29.65
CA LYS A 206 -7.03 -15.49 30.58
C LYS A 206 -6.14 -15.45 31.82
N LYS A 207 -5.63 -16.60 32.27
CA LYS A 207 -4.78 -16.70 33.45
C LYS A 207 -3.37 -16.23 33.13
N ILE A 208 -2.84 -16.63 31.98
CA ILE A 208 -1.52 -16.20 31.51
C ILE A 208 -1.56 -14.75 30.96
N GLY A 209 -2.69 -14.33 30.38
CA GLY A 209 -2.83 -13.02 29.75
C GLY A 209 -2.19 -12.94 28.36
N ALA A 210 -2.04 -14.08 27.67
CA ALA A 210 -1.42 -14.17 26.34
C ALA A 210 -2.08 -15.26 25.49
N CYS A 211 -1.81 -15.23 24.19
CA CYS A 211 -2.15 -16.32 23.29
C CYS A 211 -1.20 -17.49 23.53
N THR A 212 -1.74 -18.68 23.81
CA THR A 212 -0.96 -19.89 24.07
C THR A 212 -1.54 -21.09 23.34
N ARG A 213 -0.75 -22.16 23.28
CA ARG A 213 -1.19 -23.51 22.90
C ARG A 213 -1.15 -24.36 24.16
N GLU A 214 -2.34 -24.63 24.72
CA GLU A 214 -2.46 -25.23 26.05
C GLU A 214 -1.74 -26.59 26.17
N TRP A 215 -1.63 -27.33 25.06
CA TRP A 215 -0.94 -28.64 25.01
C TRP A 215 0.59 -28.57 24.96
N GLU A 216 1.19 -27.38 24.74
CA GLU A 216 2.65 -27.24 24.66
C GLU A 216 3.31 -26.89 25.99
N LEU A 217 2.52 -26.48 26.99
CA LEU A 217 3.01 -25.96 28.27
C LEU A 217 2.52 -26.81 29.44
N ASP A 218 3.44 -27.31 30.24
CA ASP A 218 3.14 -27.86 31.57
C ASP A 218 2.81 -26.77 32.60
N GLU A 219 2.33 -27.13 33.79
CA GLU A 219 1.93 -26.17 34.83
C GLU A 219 3.08 -25.25 35.30
N THR A 220 4.33 -25.72 35.28
CA THR A 220 5.49 -24.90 35.62
C THR A 220 5.84 -23.90 34.51
N GLN A 221 5.71 -24.32 33.25
CA GLN A 221 5.90 -23.47 32.08
C GLN A 221 4.78 -22.42 31.94
N LYS A 222 3.53 -22.77 32.24
CA LYS A 222 2.41 -21.82 32.30
C LYS A 222 2.68 -20.72 33.32
N ARG A 223 3.17 -21.08 34.51
CA ARG A 223 3.57 -20.10 35.54
C ARG A 223 4.74 -19.22 35.07
N ALA A 224 5.72 -19.79 34.37
CA ALA A 224 6.81 -19.00 33.80
C ALA A 224 6.31 -18.02 32.72
N ALA A 225 5.38 -18.44 31.88
CA ALA A 225 4.75 -17.58 30.87
C ALA A 225 3.94 -16.45 31.52
N GLU A 226 3.17 -16.73 32.57
CA GLU A 226 2.43 -15.72 33.36
C GLU A 226 3.39 -14.65 33.91
N ILE A 227 4.50 -15.05 34.55
CA ILE A 227 5.54 -14.13 35.05
C ILE A 227 6.12 -13.28 33.90
N ALA A 228 6.38 -13.87 32.74
CA ALA A 228 6.95 -13.16 31.59
C ALA A 228 5.99 -12.14 30.97
N VAL A 229 4.69 -12.42 30.99
CA VAL A 229 3.64 -11.60 30.36
C VAL A 229 3.12 -10.52 31.29
N GLU A 230 3.10 -10.75 32.61
CA GLU A 230 2.60 -9.81 33.63
C GLU A 230 3.06 -8.34 33.44
N PRO A 231 4.34 -8.02 33.17
CA PRO A 231 4.77 -6.63 33.02
C PRO A 231 4.45 -6.01 31.65
N LEU A 232 3.90 -6.76 30.69
CA LEU A 232 3.70 -6.29 29.33
C LEU A 232 2.38 -5.53 29.19
N SER A 233 2.43 -4.35 28.56
CA SER A 233 1.25 -3.50 28.29
C SER A 233 0.51 -3.86 27.00
N TYR A 234 1.00 -4.84 26.25
CA TYR A 234 0.51 -5.21 24.93
C TYR A 234 0.22 -6.71 24.84
N LYS A 235 -0.73 -7.07 23.97
CA LYS A 235 -1.10 -8.47 23.73
C LYS A 235 0.03 -9.20 23.00
N THR A 236 0.34 -10.39 23.48
CA THR A 236 1.45 -11.20 22.96
C THR A 236 1.03 -12.66 22.82
N THR A 237 1.83 -13.40 22.06
CA THR A 237 1.75 -14.84 21.88
C THR A 237 2.98 -15.49 22.48
N VAL A 238 2.77 -16.49 23.34
CA VAL A 238 3.86 -17.32 23.87
C VAL A 238 4.23 -18.34 22.80
N THR A 239 5.37 -18.14 22.15
CA THR A 239 5.81 -19.01 21.05
C THR A 239 6.60 -20.20 21.55
N LYS A 240 7.33 -20.05 22.67
CA LYS A 240 8.14 -21.13 23.26
C LYS A 240 8.47 -20.86 24.72
N VAL A 241 8.49 -21.91 25.54
CA VAL A 241 9.02 -21.89 26.91
C VAL A 241 10.04 -23.01 27.08
N GLN A 242 11.31 -22.64 27.28
CA GLN A 242 12.39 -23.59 27.52
C GLN A 242 12.75 -23.64 29.01
N THR A 243 12.69 -24.82 29.60
CA THR A 243 13.14 -25.06 30.98
C THR A 243 14.67 -25.17 31.05
N LEU A 244 15.28 -24.49 32.02
CA LEU A 244 16.72 -24.52 32.26
C LEU A 244 17.09 -25.43 33.43
N ARG A 245 18.37 -25.77 33.56
CA ARG A 245 18.91 -26.62 34.63
C ARG A 245 19.05 -25.88 35.98
N CYS A 246 17.99 -25.24 36.44
CA CYS A 246 17.85 -24.77 37.83
C CYS A 246 16.37 -24.61 38.23
N PRO A 247 16.02 -24.75 39.52
CA PRO A 247 14.65 -24.58 39.98
C PRO A 247 14.11 -23.18 39.64
N GLY A 248 12.98 -23.13 38.93
CA GLY A 248 12.35 -21.86 38.54
C GLY A 248 13.05 -21.10 37.43
N CYS A 249 13.89 -21.75 36.63
CA CYS A 249 14.63 -21.11 35.54
C CYS A 249 14.06 -21.46 34.17
N PHE A 250 13.75 -20.44 33.38
CA PHE A 250 13.12 -20.59 32.07
C PHE A 250 13.62 -19.55 31.07
N ILE A 251 13.49 -19.85 29.78
CA ILE A 251 13.54 -18.86 28.70
C ILE A 251 12.16 -18.84 28.06
N VAL A 252 11.52 -17.68 28.04
CA VAL A 252 10.23 -17.47 27.42
C VAL A 252 10.41 -16.63 26.17
N GLU A 253 10.06 -17.18 25.02
CA GLU A 253 10.01 -16.47 23.75
C GLU A 253 8.57 -16.03 23.49
N LEU A 254 8.42 -14.75 23.17
CA LEU A 254 7.14 -14.08 22.96
C LEU A 254 7.15 -13.42 21.59
N GLN A 255 5.98 -13.33 20.98
CA GLN A 255 5.77 -12.56 19.76
C GLN A 255 4.60 -11.60 19.95
N ARG A 256 4.83 -10.31 19.69
CA ARG A 256 3.77 -9.31 19.69
C ARG A 256 2.70 -9.60 18.64
N ASN A 257 1.44 -9.42 19.02
CA ASN A 257 0.31 -9.71 18.12
C ASN A 257 0.11 -8.63 17.05
N ASP A 258 0.57 -7.40 17.29
CA ASP A 258 0.34 -6.24 16.41
C ASP A 258 1.36 -6.12 15.27
N ASN A 259 2.64 -6.39 15.55
CA ASN A 259 3.74 -6.15 14.62
C ASN A 259 4.69 -7.34 14.46
N ARG A 260 4.37 -8.51 15.04
CA ARG A 260 5.17 -9.75 14.98
C ARG A 260 6.58 -9.65 15.55
N MET A 261 6.92 -8.56 16.25
CA MET A 261 8.21 -8.40 16.88
C MET A 261 8.38 -9.44 17.98
N SER A 262 9.48 -10.19 17.92
CA SER A 262 9.80 -11.23 18.89
C SER A 262 10.62 -10.67 20.03
N SER A 263 10.34 -11.13 21.25
CA SER A 263 11.11 -10.82 22.44
C SER A 263 11.44 -12.10 23.21
N ARG A 264 12.52 -12.04 23.98
CA ARG A 264 12.99 -13.15 24.82
C ARG A 264 13.14 -12.66 26.25
N ILE A 265 12.55 -13.40 27.18
CA ILE A 265 12.59 -13.12 28.61
C ILE A 265 13.25 -14.30 29.31
N ASP A 266 14.38 -14.04 29.97
CA ASP A 266 15.04 -15.03 30.80
C ASP A 266 14.47 -14.93 32.23
N ILE A 267 14.07 -16.05 32.81
CA ILE A 267 13.58 -16.17 34.19
C ILE A 267 14.58 -17.02 34.96
N ILE A 268 15.04 -16.56 36.12
CA ILE A 268 15.95 -17.28 37.02
C ILE A 268 15.36 -17.26 38.43
N GLY A 269 15.10 -18.44 38.99
CA GLY A 269 14.50 -18.55 40.33
C GLY A 269 13.14 -17.87 40.45
N TRP A 270 12.28 -18.03 39.44
CA TRP A 270 10.94 -17.42 39.35
C TRP A 270 10.94 -15.89 39.31
N LYS A 271 12.05 -15.27 38.87
CA LYS A 271 12.16 -13.82 38.69
C LYS A 271 12.68 -13.51 37.30
N ILE A 272 12.14 -12.47 36.67
CA ILE A 272 12.65 -11.96 35.40
C ILE A 272 14.09 -11.49 35.60
N LYS A 273 15.01 -12.09 34.86
CA LYS A 273 16.38 -11.61 34.71
C LYS A 273 16.33 -10.41 33.78
N LYS A 274 16.36 -9.20 34.35
CA LYS A 274 16.48 -7.96 33.58
C LYS A 274 17.80 -8.03 32.79
N LYS A 275 17.75 -7.67 31.49
CA LYS A 275 18.97 -7.52 30.69
C LYS A 275 19.78 -6.39 31.32
N GLU A 276 20.88 -6.74 31.98
CA GLU A 276 21.87 -5.76 32.43
C GLU A 276 22.53 -5.19 31.18
N MET A 277 22.27 -3.92 30.93
CA MET A 277 22.86 -3.14 29.85
C MET A 277 24.00 -2.32 30.45
N SER A 278 25.14 -2.19 29.78
CA SER A 278 26.18 -1.32 30.33
C SER A 278 25.80 0.15 30.17
N ALA A 279 26.43 1.04 30.96
CA ALA A 279 26.23 2.48 30.78
C ALA A 279 26.67 2.93 29.37
N GLU A 280 27.68 2.26 28.81
CA GLU A 280 28.18 2.51 27.46
C GLU A 280 27.17 2.07 26.39
N GLU A 281 26.51 0.91 26.56
CA GLU A 281 25.47 0.43 25.65
C GLU A 281 24.25 1.38 25.68
N CYS A 282 23.87 1.89 26.87
CA CYS A 282 22.85 2.94 27.02
C CYS A 282 23.16 4.20 26.21
N ILE A 283 24.40 4.71 26.33
CA ILE A 283 24.84 5.92 25.64
C ILE A 283 24.92 5.68 24.13
N SER A 284 25.35 4.49 23.71
CA SER A 284 25.44 4.12 22.28
C SER A 284 24.08 4.11 21.58
N LEU A 285 22.99 3.83 22.32
CA LEU A 285 21.61 3.86 21.84
C LEU A 285 20.99 5.27 21.87
N GLY A 286 21.78 6.31 22.17
CA GLY A 286 21.28 7.69 22.30
C GLY A 286 20.48 7.93 23.58
N GLY A 287 20.67 7.08 24.59
CA GLY A 287 20.09 7.24 25.92
C GLY A 287 21.01 7.92 26.93
N ARG A 288 20.46 8.22 28.11
CA ARG A 288 21.20 8.69 29.28
C ARG A 288 20.89 7.81 30.49
N THR A 289 21.83 7.76 31.43
CA THR A 289 21.68 7.00 32.67
C THR A 289 21.02 7.87 33.75
N VAL A 290 20.09 7.29 34.51
CA VAL A 290 19.35 7.99 35.58
C VAL A 290 19.36 7.14 36.84
N ASN A 291 19.73 7.75 37.97
CA ASN A 291 19.83 7.08 39.27
C ASN A 291 18.53 7.25 40.08
N ILE A 292 17.98 6.17 40.62
CA ILE A 292 16.63 6.10 41.23
C ILE A 292 16.65 5.85 42.75
N VAL A 293 17.64 6.35 43.50
CA VAL A 293 17.93 5.99 44.92
C VAL A 293 16.85 6.41 45.96
N LYS A 294 15.58 6.63 45.61
CA LYS A 294 14.50 6.80 46.60
C LYS A 294 13.18 6.17 46.12
N ASP A 295 13.07 4.86 46.30
CA ASP A 295 11.83 4.06 46.36
C ASP A 295 10.59 4.59 45.61
N ARG A 296 10.59 4.39 44.29
CA ARG A 296 9.66 3.52 43.54
C ARG A 296 9.91 3.70 42.05
N SER A 297 9.57 2.67 41.29
CA SER A 297 9.69 2.52 39.83
C SER A 297 9.34 3.79 39.05
N CYS A 298 9.87 3.91 37.83
CA CYS A 298 9.34 4.82 36.81
C CYS A 298 7.87 4.43 36.54
N GLU A 299 6.95 4.91 37.37
CA GLU A 299 5.51 4.82 37.18
C GLU A 299 4.98 6.12 36.58
N HIS A 300 3.81 6.00 35.94
CA HIS A 300 3.08 7.03 35.22
C HIS A 300 2.94 8.31 36.06
N GLY A 301 3.58 9.41 35.65
CA GLY A 301 3.37 10.72 36.29
C GLY A 301 4.54 11.69 36.37
N GLU A 302 5.77 11.33 35.97
CA GLU A 302 6.84 12.32 35.76
C GLU A 302 6.93 12.68 34.27
N GLU A 303 6.26 13.77 33.90
CA GLU A 303 5.97 14.22 32.54
C GLU A 303 7.17 14.56 31.62
N SER A 304 8.42 14.17 31.93
CA SER A 304 9.56 14.54 31.08
C SER A 304 10.80 13.64 31.08
N VAL A 305 10.69 12.34 31.39
CA VAL A 305 11.87 11.45 31.40
C VAL A 305 11.92 10.42 30.25
N GLY A 306 10.81 10.18 29.54
CA GLY A 306 10.77 9.25 28.40
C GLY A 306 10.69 7.77 28.78
N GLU A 307 10.48 6.89 27.79
CA GLU A 307 10.29 5.44 27.96
C GLU A 307 11.62 4.73 28.27
N VAL A 308 11.73 3.94 29.35
CA VAL A 308 12.98 3.26 29.74
C VAL A 308 13.42 2.24 28.69
N ILE A 309 14.63 2.41 28.12
CA ILE A 309 15.19 1.52 27.09
C ILE A 309 16.05 0.38 27.66
N GLY A 310 16.43 0.43 28.94
CA GLY A 310 17.10 -0.69 29.62
C GLY A 310 17.54 -0.38 31.05
N PHE A 311 18.02 -1.39 31.79
CA PHE A 311 18.50 -1.24 33.16
C PHE A 311 20.01 -1.47 33.21
N ILE A 312 20.73 -0.56 33.86
CA ILE A 312 22.19 -0.64 34.03
C ILE A 312 22.54 -1.26 35.38
N SER A 313 21.74 -0.97 36.40
CA SER A 313 21.83 -1.61 37.71
C SER A 313 20.47 -1.55 38.40
N PRO A 314 20.28 -2.19 39.58
CA PRO A 314 19.03 -2.12 40.32
C PRO A 314 18.55 -0.69 40.64
N THR A 315 19.46 0.29 40.64
CA THR A 315 19.16 1.70 40.90
C THR A 315 19.48 2.61 39.72
N VAL A 316 19.83 2.09 38.54
CA VAL A 316 20.20 2.92 37.38
C VAL A 316 19.47 2.43 36.14
N CYS A 317 18.67 3.32 35.55
CA CYS A 317 17.90 3.06 34.33
C CYS A 317 18.48 3.86 33.16
N CYS A 318 18.28 3.36 31.95
CA CYS A 318 18.60 4.04 30.71
C CYS A 318 17.32 4.60 30.08
N VAL A 319 17.31 5.89 29.77
CA VAL A 319 16.16 6.59 29.18
C VAL A 319 16.58 7.34 27.91
N PRO A 320 15.73 7.40 26.87
CA PRO A 320 16.02 8.06 25.60
C PRO A 320 16.00 9.59 25.78
N CYS A 321 16.94 10.28 25.13
CA CYS A 321 16.99 11.75 25.13
C CYS A 321 15.91 12.31 24.16
N PHE A 322 14.67 12.55 24.62
CA PHE A 322 13.66 13.28 23.83
C PHE A 322 13.73 14.80 24.10
N GLY A 323 13.79 15.61 23.02
CA GLY A 323 13.44 17.03 23.08
C GLY A 323 14.57 18.08 23.03
N LEU A 324 15.85 17.70 22.94
CA LEU A 324 16.93 18.66 22.69
C LEU A 324 17.90 18.09 21.65
N ASN A 325 17.76 18.54 20.39
CA ASN A 325 18.73 18.43 19.29
C ASN A 325 19.93 17.49 19.54
N GLY A 326 19.68 16.19 19.45
CA GLY A 326 20.66 15.16 19.07
C GLY A 326 22.00 15.10 19.84
N ASN A 327 22.10 15.61 21.07
CA ASN A 327 23.31 15.45 21.87
C ASN A 327 22.95 15.39 23.35
N CYS A 328 23.08 14.21 23.96
CA CYS A 328 23.22 14.08 25.40
C CYS A 328 24.66 14.53 25.77
N LYS A 329 25.03 15.78 25.48
CA LYS A 329 26.31 16.35 25.95
C LYS A 329 26.12 16.83 27.37
N SER A 330 26.86 16.16 28.25
CA SER A 330 27.20 16.48 29.65
C SER A 330 26.99 17.92 30.09
#